data_AF-A0A173VJC2-F1
#
_entry.id   AF-A0A173VJC2-F1
#
_cell.length_a   1.000
_cell.length_b   1.000
_cell.length_c   1.000
_cell.angle_alpha   90.00
_cell.angle_beta   90.00
_cell.angle_gamma   90.00
#
_symmetry.space_group_name_H-M   'P 1'
#
loop_
_entity.id
_entity.type
_entity.pdbx_description
1 polymer ?
#
loop_
_entity_poly.entity_id
_entity_poly.type
_entity_poly.pdbx_seq_one_letter_code
_entity_poly.pdbx_strand_id
1 'polypeptide(L)' 'MSEEKNGSYKGLTEARRRANKKYNDRFVEIKVRVTPEKRAIIKDHAEKMGESATAFINRAIDEAMKRDQIN' A
#
# COMPACT_ATOMS: atom_id res chain seq x y z
N MET A 1 -3.26 -5.11 46.14
CA MET A 1 -4.41 -5.48 45.29
C MET A 1 -4.06 -5.05 43.88
N SER A 2 -3.37 -5.93 43.15
CA SER A 2 -2.94 -5.68 41.77
C SER A 2 -4.14 -5.89 40.85
N GLU A 3 -4.67 -4.82 40.27
CA GLU A 3 -5.71 -4.89 39.24
C GLU A 3 -5.10 -5.53 37.99
N GLU A 4 -5.39 -6.81 37.77
CA GLU A 4 -5.14 -7.47 36.51
C GLU A 4 -6.04 -6.84 35.43
N LYS A 5 -5.43 -6.04 34.54
CA LYS A 5 -6.10 -5.56 33.33
C LYS A 5 -6.33 -6.74 32.40
N ASN A 6 -7.51 -7.35 32.49
CA ASN A 6 -8.00 -8.33 31.51
C ASN A 6 -8.01 -7.70 30.12
N GLY A 7 -7.02 -8.08 29.30
CA GLY A 7 -6.91 -7.63 27.92
C GLY A 7 -8.11 -8.10 27.11
N SER A 8 -9.07 -7.20 26.87
CA SER A 8 -10.21 -7.41 25.98
C SER A 8 -9.76 -7.40 24.50
N TYR A 9 -8.91 -8.34 24.11
CA TYR A 9 -8.63 -8.61 22.70
C TYR A 9 -9.30 -9.91 22.28
N LYS A 10 -10.64 -9.86 22.16
CA LYS A 10 -11.35 -10.78 21.27
C LYS A 10 -10.92 -10.37 19.85
N GLY A 11 -10.15 -11.22 19.17
CA GLY A 11 -9.65 -10.94 17.82
C GLY A 11 -10.73 -10.43 16.85
N LEU A 12 -10.29 -9.93 15.69
CA LEU A 12 -11.13 -9.29 14.67
C LEU A 12 -12.54 -9.92 14.56
N THR A 13 -13.60 -9.14 14.81
CA THR A 13 -14.99 -9.61 14.71
C THR A 13 -15.27 -10.13 13.29
N GLU A 14 -16.24 -11.04 13.13
CA GLU A 14 -16.59 -11.57 11.79
C GLU A 14 -16.96 -10.45 10.81
N ALA A 15 -17.69 -9.44 11.29
CA ALA A 15 -18.02 -8.27 10.50
C ALA A 15 -16.77 -7.54 10.00
N ARG A 16 -15.77 -7.34 10.88
CA ARG A 16 -14.51 -6.69 10.52
C ARG A 16 -13.66 -7.56 9.59
N ARG A 17 -13.68 -8.89 9.73
CA ARG A 17 -13.03 -9.82 8.77
C ARG A 17 -13.64 -9.72 7.37
N ARG A 18 -14.99 -9.72 7.27
CA ARG A 18 -15.69 -9.58 5.98
C ARG A 18 -15.41 -8.23 5.32
N ALA A 19 -15.39 -7.15 6.09
CA ALA A 19 -15.07 -5.82 5.59
C ALA A 19 -13.63 -5.75 5.04
N ASN A 20 -12.66 -6.28 5.78
CA ASN A 20 -11.26 -6.34 5.33
C ASN A 20 -11.10 -7.19 4.06
N LYS A 21 -11.76 -8.35 4.01
CA LYS A 21 -11.75 -9.21 2.80
C LYS A 21 -12.31 -8.45 1.59
N LYS A 22 -13.49 -7.85 1.72
CA LYS A 22 -14.13 -7.09 0.62
C LYS A 22 -13.29 -5.90 0.14
N TYR A 23 -12.51 -5.27 1.03
CA TYR A 23 -11.57 -4.21 0.64
C TYR A 23 -10.39 -4.78 -0.15
N ASN A 24 -9.76 -5.85 0.36
CA ASN A 24 -8.60 -6.47 -0.26
C ASN A 24 -8.93 -7.10 -1.62
N ASP A 25 -10.13 -7.67 -1.80
CA ASP A 25 -10.59 -8.27 -3.06
C ASP A 25 -10.65 -7.27 -4.24
N ARG A 26 -10.54 -5.95 -3.97
CA ARG A 26 -10.52 -4.91 -5.01
C ARG A 26 -9.14 -4.67 -5.61
N PHE A 27 -8.09 -5.20 -4.99
CA PHE A 27 -6.71 -4.86 -5.33
C PHE A 27 -5.91 -6.12 -5.65
N VAL A 28 -5.02 -6.02 -6.62
CA VAL A 28 -4.03 -7.05 -6.94
C VAL A 28 -2.64 -6.52 -6.57
N GLU A 29 -1.83 -7.35 -5.91
CA GLU A 29 -0.45 -7.00 -5.58
C GLU A 29 0.49 -7.27 -6.75
N ILE A 30 1.26 -6.26 -7.15
CA ILE A 30 2.36 -6.40 -8.11
C ILE A 30 3.68 -6.38 -7.34
N LYS A 31 4.45 -7.47 -7.44
CA LYS A 31 5.77 -7.57 -6.80
C LYS A 31 6.86 -7.09 -7.76
N VAL A 32 7.43 -5.92 -7.47
CA VAL A 32 8.55 -5.35 -8.22
C VAL A 32 9.84 -5.59 -7.45
N ARG A 33 10.86 -6.12 -8.14
CA ARG A 33 12.21 -6.26 -7.58
C ARG A 33 13.03 -5.01 -7.92
N VAL A 34 13.51 -4.33 -6.90
CA VAL A 34 14.40 -3.16 -7.00
C VAL A 34 15.52 -3.29 -5.98
N THR A 35 16.63 -2.58 -6.22
CA THR A 35 17.68 -2.45 -5.20
C THR A 35 17.18 -1.60 -4.02
N PRO A 36 17.76 -1.77 -2.81
CA PRO A 36 17.41 -0.95 -1.65
C PRO A 36 17.60 0.55 -1.90
N GLU A 37 18.68 0.92 -2.58
CA GLU A 37 18.98 2.31 -2.97
C GLU A 37 17.89 2.88 -3.87
N LYS A 38 17.47 2.12 -4.89
CA LYS A 38 16.41 2.55 -5.81
C LYS A 38 15.07 2.69 -5.09
N ARG A 39 14.77 1.83 -4.11
CA ARG A 39 13.59 1.97 -3.26
C ARG A 39 13.61 3.27 -2.46
N ALA A 40 14.75 3.65 -1.90
CA ALA A 40 14.89 4.91 -1.16
C ALA A 40 14.66 6.12 -2.09
N ILE A 41 15.29 6.12 -3.27
CA ILE A 41 15.11 7.19 -4.26
C ILE A 41 13.64 7.34 -4.68
N ILE A 42 12.95 6.23 -4.94
CA ILE A 42 11.52 6.24 -5.30
C ILE A 42 10.68 6.85 -4.17
N LYS A 43 10.97 6.47 -2.91
CA LYS A 43 10.24 6.96 -1.75
C LYS A 43 10.45 8.46 -1.56
N ASP A 44 11.70 8.92 -1.58
CA ASP A 44 12.03 10.34 -1.43
C ASP A 44 11.41 11.20 -2.54
N HIS A 45 11.38 10.68 -3.78
CA HIS A 45 10.74 11.37 -4.89
C HIS A 45 9.23 11.51 -4.66
N ALA A 46 8.55 10.42 -4.30
CA ALA A 46 7.12 10.46 -4.01
C ALA A 46 6.78 11.44 -2.88
N GLU A 47 7.56 11.43 -1.80
CA GLU A 47 7.38 12.36 -0.68
C GLU A 47 7.55 13.83 -1.10
N LYS A 48 8.54 14.15 -1.94
CA LYS A 48 8.73 15.50 -2.51
C LYS A 48 7.56 15.95 -3.38
N MET A 49 6.91 14.99 -4.05
CA MET A 49 5.72 15.25 -4.87
C MET A 49 4.41 15.25 -4.06
N GLY A 50 4.49 15.03 -2.73
CA GLY A 50 3.32 15.00 -1.84
C GLY A 50 2.44 13.76 -2.02
N GLU A 51 2.98 12.67 -2.58
CA GLU A 51 2.24 11.44 -2.85
C GLU A 51 2.90 10.21 -2.20
N SER A 52 2.14 9.12 -2.09
CA SER A 52 2.70 7.85 -1.60
C SER A 52 3.55 7.17 -2.68
N ALA A 53 4.54 6.37 -2.28
CA ALA A 53 5.34 5.60 -3.23
C ALA A 53 4.49 4.71 -4.15
N THR A 54 3.40 4.12 -3.64
CA THR A 54 2.46 3.33 -4.45
C THR A 54 1.72 4.19 -5.47
N ALA A 55 1.24 5.37 -5.06
CA ALA A 55 0.57 6.30 -5.98
C ALA A 55 1.51 6.77 -7.08
N PHE A 56 2.75 7.12 -6.72
CA PHE A 56 3.79 7.48 -7.68
C PHE A 56 4.07 6.36 -8.68
N ILE A 57 4.21 5.12 -8.22
CA ILE A 57 4.48 3.97 -9.11
C ILE A 57 3.33 3.78 -10.11
N ASN A 58 2.07 3.82 -9.65
CA ASN A 58 0.92 3.69 -10.55
C ASN A 58 0.86 4.83 -11.57
N ARG A 59 1.07 6.07 -11.12
CA ARG A 59 1.12 7.25 -11.98
C ARG A 59 2.21 7.14 -13.04
N ALA A 60 3.41 6.70 -12.65
CA ALA A 60 4.53 6.51 -13.58
C ALA A 60 4.24 5.43 -14.63
N ILE A 61 3.57 4.33 -14.25
CA ILE A 61 3.12 3.29 -15.20
C ILE A 61 2.10 3.87 -16.18
N ASP A 62 1.09 4.58 -15.69
CA ASP A 62 0.06 5.19 -16.53
C ASP A 62 0.63 6.22 -17.51
N GLU A 63 1.55 7.07 -17.05
CA GLU A 63 2.25 8.05 -17.89
C GLU A 63 3.10 7.37 -18.97
N ALA A 64 3.85 6.32 -18.61
CA ALA A 64 4.65 5.56 -19.55
C ALA A 64 3.78 4.88 -20.62
N MET A 65 2.71 4.19 -20.21
CA MET A 65 1.78 3.55 -21.14
C MET A 65 1.09 4.55 -22.08
N LYS A 66 0.71 5.73 -21.59
CA LYS A 66 0.14 6.80 -22.42
C LYS A 66 1.15 7.33 -23.44
N ARG A 67 2.39 7.53 -23.02
CA ARG A 67 3.48 7.98 -23.90
C ARG A 67 3.76 6.96 -25.00
N ASP A 68 3.72 5.66 -24.68
CA ASP A 68 3.97 4.58 -25.64
C ASP A 68 2.82 4.38 -26.64
N GLN A 69 1.59 4.80 -26.31
CA GLN A 69 0.44 4.75 -27.24
C GLN A 69 0.40 5.88 -28.27
N ILE A 70 1.05 7.00 -27.97
CA ILE A 70 1.05 8.21 -28.81
C ILE A 70 2.24 8.20 -29.80
N ASN A 71 3.27 7.40 -29.53
CA ASN A 71 4.41 7.18 -30.43
C ASN A 71 4.23 5.92 -31.28
#